data_AF-A0A497PVX8-F1
#
_entry.id   AF-A0A497PVX8-F1
#
_cell.length_a   1.000
_cell.length_b   1.000
_cell.length_c   1.000
_cell.angle_alpha   90.00
_cell.angle_beta   90.00
_cell.angle_gamma   90.00
#
_symmetry.space_group_name_H-M   'P 1'
#
loop_
_entity.id
_entity.type
_entity.pdbx_description
1 polymer ?
#
loop_
_entity_poly.entity_id
_entity_poly.type
_entity_poly.pdbx_seq_one_letter_code
_entity_poly.pdbx_strand_id
1 'polypeptide(L)'
;MVGPSNALFELLVDIGTPMDDMIATLPYVLPMVFIAIILLFYQRHLPRDDVQRNGIVFLSVVFIVASSLLILYSGFGSRWWGPTDLPFGSYAVFTAALQAMTDAIFGSVWGAVLYTVVMALVFAFITYYTISPPEPDVVALREELRISKEESVGIREKIQKVEAENKKLNEFIAEKERALKSLETELEAIKAEVGDREAAIAVMEEELSSKPVPPVAAATSDLEKQLEAREQTIVSLMNEITSLKEAAAAAPAGAVTSVRIEELETSLQECRARWEDLIRRTDTAAEVSDSVVSDLVDLISRVESCSKEEPAKQVLVSLIETVGRSMTRISKEVADVREDEPRVELIGAIIMVSEIVDAIKRTIRS
;
A
#
# COMPACT_ATOMS: atom_id res chain seq x y z
N MET A 1 82.89 -19.53 -67.40
CA MET A 1 83.46 -20.76 -66.82
C MET A 1 82.33 -21.56 -66.23
N VAL A 2 82.21 -22.82 -66.65
CA VAL A 2 81.25 -23.82 -66.18
C VAL A 2 81.48 -24.08 -64.69
N GLY A 3 80.40 -24.17 -63.90
CA GLY A 3 80.41 -24.05 -62.43
C GLY A 3 80.71 -25.32 -61.63
N PRO A 4 80.52 -25.26 -60.30
CA PRO A 4 80.18 -26.43 -59.51
C PRO A 4 78.65 -26.57 -59.46
N SER A 5 78.17 -27.73 -59.92
CA SER A 5 76.82 -28.24 -59.80
C SER A 5 76.40 -28.38 -58.34
N ASN A 6 75.69 -27.39 -57.80
CA ASN A 6 74.82 -27.59 -56.65
C ASN A 6 73.46 -28.02 -57.20
N ALA A 7 72.98 -29.16 -56.72
CA ALA A 7 71.79 -29.83 -57.20
C ALA A 7 70.61 -28.86 -57.39
N LEU A 8 70.15 -28.80 -58.64
CA LEU A 8 68.95 -28.13 -59.09
C LEU A 8 67.75 -28.61 -58.26
N PHE A 9 67.25 -27.78 -57.35
CA PHE A 9 65.82 -27.74 -57.10
C PHE A 9 65.20 -27.17 -58.38
N GLU A 10 64.72 -28.04 -59.25
CA GLU A 10 63.90 -27.66 -60.38
C GLU A 10 62.59 -27.13 -59.79
N LEU A 11 62.37 -25.81 -59.86
CA LEU A 11 61.15 -25.17 -59.38
C LEU A 11 60.02 -25.65 -60.31
N LEU A 12 59.21 -26.64 -59.88
CA LEU A 12 58.19 -27.26 -60.73
C LEU A 12 57.09 -26.28 -61.18
N VAL A 13 56.93 -25.14 -60.50
CA VAL A 13 55.99 -24.07 -60.85
C VAL A 13 56.60 -22.72 -60.46
N ASP A 14 56.87 -21.85 -61.44
CA ASP A 14 57.24 -20.44 -61.23
C ASP A 14 56.00 -19.58 -61.47
N ILE A 15 55.47 -18.98 -60.41
CA ILE A 15 54.20 -18.23 -60.45
C ILE A 15 54.50 -16.72 -60.56
N GLY A 16 55.72 -16.30 -60.25
CA GLY A 16 56.19 -14.94 -60.32
C GLY A 16 55.88 -14.14 -59.05
N THR A 17 56.75 -13.18 -58.75
CA THR A 17 56.51 -12.21 -57.67
C THR A 17 55.28 -11.36 -57.98
N PRO A 18 54.38 -11.10 -57.00
CA PRO A 18 54.49 -11.37 -55.57
C PRO A 18 53.85 -12.69 -55.09
N MET A 19 53.33 -13.52 -55.99
CA MET A 19 52.51 -14.67 -55.61
C MET A 19 53.34 -15.78 -54.94
N ASP A 20 54.58 -15.98 -55.38
CA ASP A 20 55.52 -16.91 -54.74
C ASP A 20 55.81 -16.54 -53.28
N ASP A 21 55.98 -15.24 -53.00
CA ASP A 21 56.23 -14.75 -51.64
C ASP A 21 55.02 -14.95 -50.73
N MET A 22 53.81 -14.73 -51.25
CA MET A 22 52.58 -15.01 -50.52
C MET A 22 52.44 -16.49 -50.19
N ILE A 23 52.74 -17.38 -51.14
CA ILE A 23 52.69 -18.83 -50.93
C ILE A 23 53.74 -19.27 -49.90
N ALA A 24 54.95 -18.72 -49.96
CA ALA A 24 56.01 -18.99 -48.99
C ALA A 24 55.63 -18.61 -47.55
N THR A 25 54.70 -17.66 -47.37
CA THR A 25 54.22 -17.25 -46.05
C THR A 25 53.09 -18.09 -45.47
N LEU A 26 52.36 -18.83 -46.31
CA LEU A 26 51.19 -19.63 -45.91
C LEU A 26 51.46 -20.63 -44.77
N PRO A 27 52.60 -21.36 -44.73
CA PRO A 27 52.90 -22.28 -43.65
C PRO A 27 52.94 -21.64 -42.26
N TYR A 28 53.14 -20.32 -42.19
CA TYR A 28 53.21 -19.54 -40.95
C TYR A 28 51.89 -18.81 -40.67
N VAL A 29 51.26 -18.26 -41.71
CA VAL A 29 49.99 -17.52 -41.63
C VAL A 29 48.84 -18.43 -41.21
N LEU A 30 48.70 -19.59 -41.85
CA LEU A 30 47.59 -20.51 -41.60
C LEU A 30 47.55 -20.91 -40.11
N PRO A 31 48.67 -21.36 -39.50
CA PRO A 31 48.67 -21.64 -38.08
C PRO A 31 48.26 -20.48 -37.18
N MET A 32 48.74 -19.26 -37.44
CA MET A 32 48.37 -18.09 -36.64
C MET A 32 46.87 -17.80 -36.72
N VAL A 33 46.28 -17.90 -37.91
CA VAL A 33 44.84 -17.70 -38.11
C VAL A 33 44.04 -18.79 -37.38
N PHE A 34 44.43 -20.06 -37.51
CA PHE A 34 43.78 -21.16 -36.78
C PHE A 34 43.87 -20.99 -35.27
N ILE A 35 45.05 -20.66 -34.73
CA ILE A 35 45.23 -20.39 -33.29
C ILE A 35 44.34 -19.22 -32.86
N ALA A 36 44.30 -18.13 -33.63
CA ALA A 36 43.47 -16.98 -33.30
C ALA A 36 41.98 -17.32 -33.25
N ILE A 37 41.48 -18.08 -34.24
CA ILE A 37 40.09 -18.53 -34.29
C ILE A 37 39.78 -19.41 -33.08
N ILE A 38 40.66 -20.35 -32.72
CA ILE A 38 40.44 -21.22 -31.58
C ILE A 38 40.43 -20.42 -30.27
N LEU A 39 41.35 -19.48 -30.09
CA LEU A 39 41.35 -18.58 -28.92
C LEU A 39 40.07 -17.73 -28.84
N LEU A 40 39.54 -17.28 -29.98
CA LEU A 40 38.24 -16.60 -30.04
C LEU A 40 37.09 -17.51 -29.63
N PHE A 41 37.12 -18.80 -29.96
CA PHE A 41 36.09 -19.74 -29.47
C PHE A 41 36.27 -20.05 -27.98
N TYR A 42 37.51 -20.16 -27.51
CA TYR A 42 37.82 -20.41 -26.11
C TYR A 42 37.25 -19.33 -25.17
N GLN A 43 37.18 -18.08 -25.63
CA GLN A 43 36.60 -16.98 -24.84
C GLN A 43 35.17 -17.26 -24.36
N ARG A 44 34.41 -18.10 -25.07
CA ARG A 44 33.03 -18.45 -24.72
C ARG A 44 32.95 -19.22 -23.39
N HIS A 45 34.01 -19.93 -23.02
CA HIS A 45 34.07 -20.75 -21.82
C HIS A 45 34.56 -19.98 -20.59
N LEU A 46 34.99 -18.72 -20.76
CA LEU A 46 35.50 -17.90 -19.67
C LEU A 46 34.42 -16.96 -19.10
N PRO A 47 34.43 -16.71 -17.77
CA PRO A 47 33.56 -15.75 -17.12
C PRO A 47 33.67 -14.36 -17.74
N ARG A 48 32.56 -13.61 -17.76
CA ARG A 48 32.51 -12.32 -18.46
C ARG A 48 33.44 -11.26 -17.86
N ASP A 49 33.70 -11.32 -16.56
CA ASP A 49 34.45 -10.30 -15.82
C ASP A 49 35.93 -10.64 -15.61
N ASP A 50 36.41 -11.76 -16.18
CA ASP A 50 37.79 -12.17 -16.01
C ASP A 50 38.74 -11.39 -16.94
N VAL A 51 39.78 -10.78 -16.35
CA VAL A 51 40.92 -10.16 -17.07
C VAL A 51 41.55 -11.16 -18.05
N GLN A 52 41.49 -12.45 -17.71
CA GLN A 52 41.95 -13.55 -18.56
C GLN A 52 41.21 -13.61 -19.90
N ARG A 53 39.89 -13.37 -19.90
CA ARG A 53 39.08 -13.35 -21.13
C ARG A 53 39.54 -12.22 -22.06
N ASN A 54 39.76 -11.03 -21.51
CA ASN A 54 40.25 -9.88 -22.28
C ASN A 54 41.67 -10.12 -22.82
N GLY A 55 42.54 -10.77 -22.04
CA GLY A 55 43.88 -11.14 -22.47
C GLY A 55 43.88 -12.12 -23.64
N ILE A 56 43.02 -13.14 -23.61
CA ILE A 56 42.90 -14.14 -24.69
C ILE A 56 42.33 -13.52 -25.97
N VAL A 57 41.33 -12.64 -25.86
CA VAL A 57 40.79 -11.90 -27.01
C VAL A 57 41.82 -10.94 -27.59
N PHE A 58 42.58 -10.25 -26.75
CA PHE A 58 43.67 -9.39 -27.23
C PHE A 58 44.71 -10.21 -28.00
N LEU A 59 45.12 -11.35 -27.46
CA LEU A 59 46.10 -12.23 -28.09
C LEU A 59 45.60 -12.77 -29.44
N SER A 60 44.33 -13.16 -29.55
CA SER A 60 43.76 -13.62 -30.82
C SER A 60 43.73 -12.52 -31.87
N VAL A 61 43.36 -11.29 -31.48
CA VAL A 61 43.41 -10.12 -32.37
C VAL A 61 44.84 -9.84 -32.82
N VAL A 62 45.83 -9.93 -31.92
CA VAL A 62 47.25 -9.77 -32.27
C VAL A 62 47.68 -10.80 -33.32
N PHE A 63 47.29 -12.08 -33.18
CA PHE A 63 47.59 -13.09 -34.19
C PHE A 63 46.91 -12.83 -35.54
N ILE A 64 45.66 -12.37 -35.56
CA ILE A 64 44.96 -12.00 -36.80
C ILE A 64 45.66 -10.82 -37.46
N VAL A 65 45.97 -9.77 -36.70
CA VAL A 65 46.66 -8.58 -37.21
C VAL A 65 48.05 -8.93 -37.73
N ALA A 66 48.82 -9.71 -36.96
CA ALA A 66 50.16 -10.16 -37.37
C ALA A 66 50.09 -10.99 -38.65
N SER A 67 49.16 -11.95 -38.76
CA SER A 67 48.99 -12.75 -39.96
C SER A 67 48.59 -11.90 -41.18
N SER A 68 47.68 -10.94 -40.99
CA SER A 68 47.24 -10.01 -42.05
C SER A 68 48.38 -9.11 -42.52
N LEU A 69 49.16 -8.57 -41.58
CA LEU A 69 50.34 -7.76 -41.88
C LEU A 69 51.41 -8.57 -42.60
N LEU A 70 51.57 -9.85 -42.27
CA LEU A 70 52.57 -10.72 -42.90
C LEU A 70 52.20 -11.02 -44.36
N ILE A 71 50.92 -11.31 -44.65
CA ILE A 71 50.40 -11.47 -46.02
C ILE A 71 50.52 -10.15 -46.80
N LEU A 72 50.19 -9.02 -46.17
CA LEU A 72 50.23 -7.72 -46.82
C LEU A 72 51.69 -7.30 -47.09
N TYR A 73 52.60 -7.55 -46.16
CA TYR A 73 54.01 -7.25 -46.34
C TYR A 73 54.66 -8.15 -47.39
N SER A 74 54.30 -9.44 -47.47
CA SER A 74 54.80 -10.32 -48.53
C SER A 74 54.21 -9.98 -49.90
N GLY A 75 52.90 -9.74 -49.98
CA GLY A 75 52.20 -9.48 -51.23
C GLY A 75 52.56 -8.14 -51.86
N PHE A 76 52.90 -7.15 -51.04
CA PHE A 76 53.20 -5.83 -51.56
C PHE A 76 54.64 -5.35 -51.34
N GLY A 77 55.42 -5.94 -50.43
CA GLY A 77 56.80 -5.53 -50.16
C GLY A 77 57.72 -5.62 -51.39
N SER A 78 57.41 -6.51 -52.33
CA SER A 78 58.16 -6.69 -53.58
C SER A 78 57.80 -5.68 -54.67
N ARG A 79 56.58 -5.13 -54.71
CA ARG A 79 56.07 -4.38 -55.87
C ARG A 79 55.13 -3.20 -55.60
N TRP A 80 54.96 -2.73 -54.35
CA TRP A 80 53.93 -1.73 -54.00
C TRP A 80 53.96 -0.54 -54.99
N TRP A 81 55.03 0.26 -55.14
CA TRP A 81 54.99 1.51 -55.96
C TRP A 81 56.29 1.90 -56.71
N GLY A 82 57.16 0.97 -57.14
CA GLY A 82 58.45 1.33 -57.78
C GLY A 82 59.06 0.30 -58.73
N PRO A 83 60.16 0.66 -59.44
CA PRO A 83 60.95 -0.27 -60.23
C PRO A 83 61.40 -1.47 -59.39
N THR A 84 61.61 -2.63 -60.02
CA THR A 84 62.01 -3.90 -59.38
C THR A 84 63.25 -3.81 -58.50
N ASP A 85 64.02 -2.74 -58.65
CA ASP A 85 65.33 -2.55 -58.02
C ASP A 85 65.23 -1.84 -56.65
N LEU A 86 64.04 -1.37 -56.26
CA LEU A 86 63.79 -0.65 -55.00
C LEU A 86 62.64 -1.30 -54.21
N PRO A 87 62.87 -2.46 -53.59
CA PRO A 87 61.86 -3.07 -52.73
C PRO A 87 61.57 -2.19 -51.51
N PHE A 88 60.35 -2.30 -50.97
CA PHE A 88 59.91 -1.41 -49.89
C PHE A 88 60.60 -1.76 -48.56
N GLY A 89 61.45 -0.85 -48.07
CA GLY A 89 62.09 -0.96 -46.75
C GLY A 89 63.02 -2.16 -46.61
N SER A 90 62.91 -2.91 -45.51
CA SER A 90 63.74 -4.08 -45.18
C SER A 90 63.26 -5.37 -45.85
N TYR A 91 62.59 -5.30 -47.00
CA TYR A 91 61.97 -6.48 -47.62
C TYR A 91 62.98 -7.57 -47.97
N ALA A 92 64.17 -7.22 -48.47
CA ALA A 92 65.23 -8.20 -48.73
C ALA A 92 65.72 -8.91 -47.46
N VAL A 93 65.74 -8.21 -46.32
CA VAL A 93 66.09 -8.80 -45.02
C VAL A 93 64.95 -9.70 -44.53
N PHE A 94 63.69 -9.29 -44.74
CA PHE A 94 62.52 -10.08 -44.40
C PHE A 94 62.44 -11.38 -45.21
N THR A 95 62.62 -11.33 -46.53
CA THR A 95 62.61 -12.52 -47.37
C THR A 95 63.81 -13.42 -47.08
N ALA A 96 65.00 -12.85 -46.83
CA ALA A 96 66.15 -13.64 -46.40
C ALA A 96 65.92 -14.33 -45.05
N ALA A 97 65.28 -13.64 -44.08
CA ALA A 97 64.95 -14.23 -42.79
C ALA A 97 63.86 -15.30 -42.91
N LEU A 98 62.82 -15.06 -43.72
CA LEU A 98 61.75 -16.01 -43.97
C LEU A 98 62.28 -17.24 -44.71
N GLN A 99 63.13 -17.04 -45.72
CA GLN A 99 63.81 -18.12 -46.43
C GLN A 99 64.71 -18.92 -45.48
N ALA A 100 65.50 -18.26 -44.62
CA ALA A 100 66.33 -18.94 -43.63
C ALA A 100 65.49 -19.78 -42.64
N MET A 101 64.34 -19.27 -42.22
CA MET A 101 63.38 -20.04 -41.40
C MET A 101 62.78 -21.21 -42.17
N THR A 102 62.37 -20.98 -43.42
CA THR A 102 61.81 -22.03 -44.29
C THR A 102 62.84 -23.10 -44.57
N ASP A 103 64.09 -22.75 -44.84
CA ASP A 103 65.17 -23.71 -45.04
C ASP A 103 65.50 -24.47 -43.75
N ALA A 104 65.44 -23.81 -42.59
CA ALA A 104 65.64 -24.48 -41.31
C ALA A 104 64.52 -25.49 -40.99
N ILE A 105 63.27 -25.19 -41.34
CA ILE A 105 62.10 -26.01 -41.01
C ILE A 105 61.84 -27.06 -42.12
N PHE A 106 61.91 -26.65 -43.37
CA PHE A 106 61.52 -27.42 -44.56
C PHE A 106 62.69 -27.79 -45.48
N GLY A 107 63.92 -27.36 -45.18
CA GLY A 107 65.11 -27.76 -45.95
C GLY A 107 65.42 -29.27 -45.87
N SER A 108 64.71 -30.00 -45.01
CA SER A 108 64.63 -31.46 -45.01
C SER A 108 63.17 -31.92 -45.07
N VAL A 109 62.91 -32.94 -45.88
CA VAL A 109 61.61 -33.63 -45.95
C VAL A 109 61.17 -34.10 -44.56
N TRP A 110 62.11 -34.55 -43.74
CA TRP A 110 61.83 -34.95 -42.35
C TRP A 110 61.43 -33.77 -41.46
N GLY A 111 62.01 -32.59 -41.67
CA GLY A 111 61.64 -31.37 -40.96
C GLY A 111 60.22 -30.93 -41.30
N ALA A 112 59.86 -30.97 -42.59
CA ALA A 112 58.51 -30.68 -43.06
C ALA A 112 57.45 -31.64 -42.48
N VAL A 113 57.74 -32.94 -42.51
CA VAL A 113 56.84 -33.97 -41.94
C VAL A 113 56.72 -33.81 -40.43
N LEU A 114 57.83 -33.57 -39.72
CA LEU A 114 57.80 -33.34 -38.28
C LEU A 114 56.98 -32.09 -37.92
N TYR A 115 57.19 -30.99 -38.65
CA TYR A 115 56.43 -29.75 -38.47
C TYR A 115 54.93 -29.97 -38.63
N THR A 116 54.51 -30.61 -39.72
CA THR A 116 53.07 -30.86 -39.97
C THR A 116 52.44 -31.77 -38.91
N VAL A 117 53.13 -32.82 -38.48
CA VAL A 117 52.64 -33.71 -37.40
C VAL A 117 52.53 -32.97 -36.07
N VAL A 118 53.56 -32.20 -35.69
CA VAL A 118 53.54 -31.42 -34.45
C VAL A 118 52.41 -30.40 -34.48
N MET A 119 52.26 -29.66 -35.58
CA MET A 119 51.18 -28.68 -35.72
C MET A 119 49.80 -29.36 -35.67
N ALA A 120 49.61 -30.51 -36.33
CA ALA A 120 48.36 -31.26 -36.28
C ALA A 120 48.04 -31.74 -34.86
N LEU A 121 49.03 -32.23 -34.11
CA LEU A 121 48.86 -32.64 -32.71
C LEU A 121 48.53 -31.45 -31.81
N VAL A 122 49.21 -30.32 -31.98
CA VAL A 122 48.93 -29.08 -31.25
C VAL A 122 47.50 -28.61 -31.55
N PHE A 123 47.08 -28.61 -32.81
CA PHE A 123 45.70 -28.27 -33.16
C PHE A 123 44.68 -29.23 -32.59
N ALA A 124 44.92 -30.54 -32.67
CA ALA A 124 44.04 -31.54 -32.08
C ALA A 124 43.91 -31.36 -30.57
N PHE A 125 45.03 -31.10 -29.88
CA PHE A 125 45.06 -30.86 -28.43
C PHE A 125 44.29 -29.59 -28.06
N ILE A 126 44.59 -28.46 -28.69
CA ILE A 126 43.91 -27.19 -28.39
C ILE A 126 42.43 -27.29 -28.72
N THR A 127 42.07 -27.90 -29.86
CA THR A 127 40.67 -28.11 -30.27
C THR A 127 39.93 -29.00 -29.27
N TYR A 128 40.55 -30.09 -28.80
CA TYR A 128 39.98 -30.97 -27.79
C TYR A 128 39.69 -30.21 -26.48
N TYR A 129 40.64 -29.40 -26.00
CA TYR A 129 40.48 -28.62 -24.76
C TYR A 129 39.57 -27.39 -24.92
N THR A 130 39.42 -26.86 -26.13
CA THR A 130 38.64 -25.64 -26.38
C THR A 130 37.20 -25.93 -26.77
N ILE A 131 36.96 -26.98 -27.56
CA ILE A 131 35.61 -27.37 -28.00
C ILE A 131 34.96 -28.33 -27.01
N SER A 132 35.73 -29.22 -26.37
CA SER A 132 35.18 -30.02 -25.27
C SER A 132 35.15 -29.13 -24.04
N PRO A 133 33.97 -28.83 -23.46
CA PRO A 133 33.91 -28.03 -22.25
C PRO A 133 34.74 -28.73 -21.17
N PRO A 134 35.66 -28.02 -20.48
CA PRO A 134 36.31 -28.57 -19.30
C PRO A 134 35.20 -28.73 -18.25
N GLU A 135 34.74 -29.97 -18.10
CA GLU A 135 33.72 -30.44 -17.17
C GLU A 135 32.31 -29.86 -17.45
N PRO A 136 31.45 -30.54 -18.26
CA PRO A 136 30.04 -30.15 -18.40
C PRO A 136 29.30 -30.11 -17.05
N ASP A 137 29.81 -30.84 -16.06
CA ASP A 137 29.25 -30.97 -14.72
C ASP A 137 29.32 -29.65 -13.93
N VAL A 138 30.42 -28.90 -13.97
CA VAL A 138 30.52 -27.62 -13.22
C VAL A 138 29.66 -26.51 -13.82
N VAL A 139 29.41 -26.53 -15.13
CA VAL A 139 28.49 -25.57 -15.77
C VAL A 139 27.04 -25.91 -15.39
N ALA A 140 26.68 -27.19 -15.43
CA ALA A 140 25.38 -27.66 -14.96
C ALA A 140 25.17 -27.32 -13.48
N LEU A 141 26.15 -27.63 -12.62
CA LEU A 141 26.11 -27.32 -11.18
C LEU A 141 26.03 -25.81 -10.91
N ARG A 142 26.67 -24.96 -11.73
CA ARG A 142 26.53 -23.50 -11.59
C ARG A 142 25.12 -23.02 -11.93
N GLU A 143 24.51 -23.57 -12.97
CA GLU A 143 23.14 -23.21 -13.33
C GLU A 143 22.14 -23.75 -12.29
N GLU A 144 22.33 -24.98 -11.81
CA GLU A 144 21.55 -25.54 -10.71
C GLU A 144 21.68 -24.71 -9.42
N LEU A 145 22.89 -24.25 -9.08
CA LEU A 145 23.12 -23.40 -7.92
C LEU A 145 22.51 -22.00 -8.11
N ARG A 146 22.46 -21.48 -9.34
CA ARG A 146 21.78 -20.24 -9.69
C ARG A 146 20.26 -20.38 -9.53
N ILE A 147 19.68 -21.43 -10.09
CA ILE A 147 18.25 -21.75 -9.99
C ILE A 147 17.86 -21.96 -8.52
N SER A 148 18.62 -22.79 -7.79
CA SER A 148 18.38 -23.05 -6.36
C SER A 148 18.46 -21.76 -5.53
N LYS A 149 19.39 -20.85 -5.86
CA LYS A 149 19.46 -19.54 -5.20
C LYS A 149 18.24 -18.67 -5.51
N GLU A 150 17.80 -18.60 -6.76
CA GLU A 150 16.58 -17.88 -7.16
C GLU A 150 15.34 -18.44 -6.46
N GLU A 151 15.20 -19.77 -6.41
CA GLU A 151 14.14 -20.45 -5.67
C GLU A 151 14.21 -20.14 -4.17
N SER A 152 15.40 -20.13 -3.57
CA SER A 152 15.58 -19.80 -2.15
C SER A 152 15.15 -18.36 -1.83
N VAL A 153 15.39 -17.41 -2.75
CA VAL A 153 14.92 -16.02 -2.61
C VAL A 153 13.40 -15.98 -2.73
N GLY A 154 12.81 -16.65 -3.73
CA GLY A 154 11.36 -16.71 -3.88
C GLY A 154 10.65 -17.39 -2.68
N ILE A 155 11.27 -18.38 -2.06
CA ILE A 155 10.77 -19.00 -0.82
C ILE A 155 10.85 -18.02 0.34
N ARG A 156 11.95 -17.27 0.51
CA ARG A 156 12.08 -16.25 1.55
C ARG A 156 11.02 -15.16 1.42
N GLU A 157 10.75 -14.68 0.21
CA GLU A 157 9.69 -13.69 -0.04
C GLU A 157 8.30 -14.24 0.34
N LYS A 158 8.01 -15.50 -0.02
CA LYS A 158 6.76 -16.15 0.39
C LYS A 158 6.66 -16.31 1.91
N ILE A 159 7.75 -16.66 2.59
CA ILE A 159 7.79 -16.74 4.06
C ILE A 159 7.51 -15.37 4.67
N GLN A 160 8.16 -14.30 4.21
CA GLN A 160 7.91 -12.95 4.71
C GLN A 160 6.46 -12.51 4.51
N LYS A 161 5.86 -12.85 3.36
CA LYS A 161 4.45 -12.57 3.10
C LYS A 161 3.53 -13.32 4.08
N VAL A 162 3.78 -14.61 4.30
CA VAL A 162 3.00 -15.43 5.25
C VAL A 162 3.18 -14.96 6.69
N GLU A 163 4.39 -14.54 7.09
CA GLU A 163 4.64 -13.95 8.41
C GLU A 163 3.87 -12.64 8.59
N ALA A 164 3.86 -11.77 7.57
CA ALA A 164 3.08 -10.54 7.60
C ALA A 164 1.57 -10.78 7.66
N GLU A 165 1.06 -11.76 6.92
CA GLU A 165 -0.35 -12.18 6.97
C GLU A 165 -0.71 -12.78 8.33
N ASN A 166 0.13 -13.63 8.91
CA ASN A 166 -0.06 -14.16 10.27
C ASN A 166 -0.10 -13.06 11.32
N LYS A 167 0.78 -12.05 11.22
CA LYS A 167 0.77 -10.90 12.13
C LYS A 167 -0.55 -10.13 12.05
N LYS A 168 -1.05 -9.85 10.84
CA LYS A 168 -2.35 -9.21 10.62
C LYS A 168 -3.50 -10.05 11.16
N LEU A 169 -3.45 -11.37 10.96
CA LEU A 169 -4.49 -12.27 11.48
C LEU A 169 -4.52 -12.27 13.01
N ASN A 170 -3.35 -12.30 13.65
CA ASN A 170 -3.24 -12.21 15.11
C ASN A 170 -3.74 -10.87 15.66
N GLU A 171 -3.46 -9.76 14.97
CA GLU A 171 -3.99 -8.44 15.33
C GLU A 171 -5.53 -8.42 15.23
N PHE A 172 -6.09 -8.98 14.15
CA PHE A 172 -7.54 -9.11 13.98
C PHE A 172 -8.19 -10.00 15.05
N ILE A 173 -7.57 -11.14 15.39
CA ILE A 173 -8.06 -12.02 16.46
C ILE A 173 -8.04 -11.28 17.80
N ALA A 174 -6.95 -10.57 18.12
CA ALA A 174 -6.86 -9.81 19.36
C ALA A 174 -7.90 -8.68 19.43
N GLU A 175 -8.22 -8.03 18.31
CA GLU A 175 -9.31 -7.06 18.23
C GLU A 175 -10.67 -7.70 18.49
N LYS A 176 -10.95 -8.84 17.86
CA LYS A 176 -12.21 -9.59 18.07
C LYS A 176 -12.35 -10.11 19.50
N GLU A 177 -11.26 -10.58 20.13
CA GLU A 177 -11.27 -10.98 21.53
C GLU A 177 -11.57 -9.80 22.47
N ARG A 178 -11.03 -8.61 22.20
CA ARG A 178 -11.36 -7.40 22.97
C ARG A 178 -12.83 -7.01 22.80
N ALA A 179 -13.34 -7.04 21.58
CA ALA A 179 -14.75 -6.76 21.30
C ALA A 179 -15.68 -7.76 22.00
N LEU A 180 -15.34 -9.06 21.98
CA LEU A 180 -16.09 -10.09 22.70
C LEU A 180 -16.11 -9.85 24.21
N LYS A 181 -14.97 -9.52 24.81
CA LYS A 181 -14.92 -9.17 26.25
C LYS A 181 -15.77 -7.95 26.57
N SER A 182 -15.77 -6.93 25.72
CA SER A 182 -16.65 -5.75 25.91
C SER A 182 -18.12 -6.16 25.90
N LEU A 183 -18.54 -6.96 24.92
CA LEU A 183 -19.92 -7.45 24.83
C LEU A 183 -20.29 -8.34 26.01
N GLU A 184 -19.36 -9.16 26.51
CA GLU A 184 -19.56 -9.98 27.71
C GLU A 184 -19.79 -9.09 28.94
N THR A 185 -19.01 -8.02 29.12
CA THR A 185 -19.20 -7.07 30.23
C THR A 185 -20.52 -6.28 30.11
N GLU A 186 -20.92 -5.89 28.90
CA GLU A 186 -22.21 -5.24 28.66
C GLU A 186 -23.38 -6.18 28.96
N LEU A 187 -23.26 -7.46 28.61
CA LEU A 187 -24.28 -8.47 28.90
C LEU A 187 -24.41 -8.69 30.41
N GLU A 188 -23.30 -8.78 31.14
CA GLU A 188 -23.32 -8.87 32.60
C GLU A 188 -23.99 -7.65 33.25
N ALA A 189 -23.70 -6.44 32.75
CA ALA A 189 -24.33 -5.20 33.23
C ALA A 189 -25.85 -5.20 32.99
N ILE A 190 -26.30 -5.59 31.79
CA ILE A 190 -27.72 -5.71 31.46
C ILE A 190 -28.39 -6.76 32.36
N LYS A 191 -27.73 -7.89 32.61
CA LYS A 191 -28.26 -8.94 33.49
C LYS A 191 -28.42 -8.46 34.92
N ALA A 192 -27.48 -7.66 35.44
CA ALA A 192 -27.60 -7.03 36.74
C ALA A 192 -28.78 -6.04 36.77
N GLU A 193 -28.91 -5.18 35.75
CA GLU A 193 -30.02 -4.23 35.65
C GLU A 193 -31.39 -4.94 35.59
N VAL A 194 -31.49 -6.04 34.85
CA VAL A 194 -32.71 -6.86 34.80
C VAL A 194 -33.01 -7.45 36.18
N GLY A 195 -32.01 -7.98 36.89
CA GLY A 195 -32.18 -8.49 38.24
C GLY A 195 -32.67 -7.42 39.23
N ASP A 196 -32.12 -6.19 39.14
CA ASP A 196 -32.56 -5.05 39.96
C ASP A 196 -34.01 -4.65 39.64
N ARG A 197 -34.39 -4.66 38.36
CA ARG A 197 -35.78 -4.39 37.93
C ARG A 197 -36.75 -5.48 38.39
N GLU A 198 -36.37 -6.75 38.30
CA GLU A 198 -37.18 -7.87 38.81
C GLU A 198 -37.38 -7.76 40.32
N ALA A 199 -36.34 -7.41 41.08
CA ALA A 199 -36.44 -7.16 42.52
C ALA A 199 -37.37 -5.97 42.82
N ALA A 200 -37.25 -4.86 42.09
CA ALA A 200 -38.14 -3.70 42.24
C ALA A 200 -39.60 -4.04 41.91
N ILE A 201 -39.85 -4.87 40.90
CA ILE A 201 -41.19 -5.36 40.57
C ILE A 201 -41.75 -6.21 41.71
N ALA A 202 -40.95 -7.14 42.25
CA ALA A 202 -41.39 -7.98 43.38
C ALA A 202 -41.75 -7.14 44.61
N VAL A 203 -40.95 -6.11 44.92
CA VAL A 203 -41.26 -5.15 46.00
C VAL A 203 -42.55 -4.39 45.72
N MET A 204 -42.76 -3.90 44.48
CA MET A 204 -44.01 -3.22 44.11
C MET A 204 -45.23 -4.16 44.18
N GLU A 205 -45.10 -5.42 43.78
CA GLU A 205 -46.15 -6.43 43.93
C GLU A 205 -46.47 -6.74 45.41
N GLU A 206 -45.45 -6.78 46.26
CA GLU A 206 -45.62 -6.94 47.72
C GLU A 206 -46.28 -5.70 48.34
N GLU A 207 -45.91 -4.49 47.93
CA GLU A 207 -46.57 -3.25 48.36
C GLU A 207 -48.03 -3.17 47.89
N LEU A 208 -48.32 -3.62 46.67
CA LEU A 208 -49.69 -3.67 46.13
C LEU A 208 -50.55 -4.72 46.83
N SER A 209 -49.97 -5.86 47.22
CA SER A 209 -50.69 -6.92 47.93
C SER A 209 -50.83 -6.66 49.43
N SER A 210 -49.91 -5.91 50.03
CA SER A 210 -49.92 -5.52 51.46
C SER A 210 -50.73 -4.24 51.73
N LYS A 211 -50.92 -3.36 50.73
CA LYS A 211 -51.94 -2.31 50.82
C LYS A 211 -53.32 -2.98 50.84
N PRO A 212 -54.07 -2.93 51.96
CA PRO A 212 -55.43 -3.41 51.95
C PRO A 212 -56.19 -2.55 50.95
N VAL A 213 -56.70 -3.17 49.87
CA VAL A 213 -57.78 -2.57 49.09
C VAL A 213 -58.87 -2.27 50.13
N PRO A 214 -59.14 -1.00 50.49
CA PRO A 214 -60.22 -0.72 51.42
C PRO A 214 -61.45 -1.37 50.79
N PRO A 215 -62.24 -2.17 51.54
CA PRO A 215 -63.43 -2.76 50.98
C PRO A 215 -64.21 -1.60 50.39
N VAL A 216 -64.49 -1.67 49.09
CA VAL A 216 -65.18 -0.61 48.36
C VAL A 216 -66.41 -0.18 49.16
N ALA A 217 -67.06 -1.11 49.87
CA ALA A 217 -68.13 -0.89 50.84
C ALA A 217 -67.87 0.16 51.95
N ALA A 218 -66.66 0.27 52.52
CA ALA A 218 -66.36 1.24 53.58
C ALA A 218 -66.07 2.63 53.01
N ALA A 219 -65.33 2.71 51.90
CA ALA A 219 -65.09 3.96 51.19
C ALA A 219 -66.38 4.48 50.53
N THR A 220 -67.23 3.60 50.00
CA THR A 220 -68.55 3.96 49.48
C THR A 220 -69.51 4.34 50.59
N SER A 221 -69.46 3.69 51.77
CA SER A 221 -70.30 4.09 52.92
C SER A 221 -69.94 5.49 53.44
N ASP A 222 -68.65 5.82 53.52
CA ASP A 222 -68.21 7.16 53.92
C ASP A 222 -68.46 8.19 52.82
N LEU A 223 -68.30 7.82 51.54
CA LEU A 223 -68.71 8.65 50.41
C LEU A 223 -70.22 8.86 50.36
N GLU A 224 -71.04 7.86 50.65
CA GLU A 224 -72.51 7.94 50.74
C GLU A 224 -72.93 8.84 51.89
N LYS A 225 -72.31 8.72 53.07
CA LYS A 225 -72.54 9.65 54.19
C LYS A 225 -72.10 11.07 53.86
N GLN A 226 -70.97 11.23 53.17
CA GLN A 226 -70.54 12.54 52.69
C GLN A 226 -71.49 13.07 51.63
N LEU A 227 -72.06 12.21 50.78
CA LEU A 227 -73.02 12.58 49.75
C LEU A 227 -74.35 13.00 50.36
N GLU A 228 -74.88 12.25 51.35
CA GLU A 228 -76.06 12.64 52.12
C GLU A 228 -75.84 13.95 52.90
N ALA A 229 -74.68 14.11 53.54
CA ALA A 229 -74.33 15.37 54.21
C ALA A 229 -74.23 16.53 53.21
N ARG A 230 -73.60 16.29 52.04
CA ARG A 230 -73.52 17.25 50.94
C ARG A 230 -74.90 17.59 50.40
N GLU A 231 -75.78 16.61 50.28
CA GLU A 231 -77.15 16.76 49.78
C GLU A 231 -78.04 17.52 50.77
N GLN A 232 -77.85 17.29 52.08
CA GLN A 232 -78.44 18.13 53.12
C GLN A 232 -77.93 19.57 53.06
N THR A 233 -76.62 19.78 52.86
CA THR A 233 -76.11 21.14 52.60
C THR A 233 -76.62 21.71 51.29
N ILE A 234 -76.84 20.92 50.24
CA ILE A 234 -77.43 21.39 48.98
C ILE A 234 -78.87 21.79 49.21
N VAL A 235 -79.67 21.03 49.97
CA VAL A 235 -81.05 21.41 50.33
C VAL A 235 -81.06 22.67 51.19
N SER A 236 -80.15 22.79 52.16
CA SER A 236 -79.98 23.99 52.97
C SER A 236 -79.59 25.19 52.11
N LEU A 237 -78.61 25.03 51.23
CA LEU A 237 -78.16 26.04 50.28
C LEU A 237 -79.22 26.32 49.22
N MET A 238 -80.08 25.37 48.85
CA MET A 238 -81.21 25.61 47.94
C MET A 238 -82.29 26.43 48.62
N ASN A 239 -82.56 26.16 49.90
CA ASN A 239 -83.45 26.97 50.73
C ASN A 239 -82.86 28.37 50.99
N GLU A 240 -81.53 28.45 51.11
CA GLU A 240 -80.80 29.71 51.22
C GLU A 240 -80.71 30.41 49.87
N ILE A 241 -80.61 29.70 48.75
CA ILE A 241 -80.66 30.26 47.40
C ILE A 241 -82.09 30.69 47.08
N THR A 242 -83.14 30.01 47.52
CA THR A 242 -84.52 30.48 47.34
C THR A 242 -84.76 31.71 48.20
N SER A 243 -84.30 31.74 49.45
CA SER A 243 -84.38 32.95 50.29
C SER A 243 -83.50 34.09 49.77
N LEU A 244 -82.32 33.79 49.22
CA LEU A 244 -81.44 34.74 48.54
C LEU A 244 -81.94 35.11 47.15
N LYS A 245 -82.74 34.28 46.46
CA LYS A 245 -83.44 34.64 45.22
C LYS A 245 -84.61 35.56 45.51
N GLU A 246 -85.31 35.33 46.61
CA GLU A 246 -86.33 36.24 47.13
C GLU A 246 -85.69 37.57 47.57
N ALA A 247 -84.47 37.54 48.13
CA ALA A 247 -83.68 38.74 48.44
C ALA A 247 -83.03 39.39 47.18
N ALA A 248 -82.61 38.61 46.18
CA ALA A 248 -82.01 39.09 44.93
C ALA A 248 -83.06 39.52 43.90
N ALA A 249 -84.31 39.10 44.03
CA ALA A 249 -85.46 39.72 43.37
C ALA A 249 -85.68 41.17 43.85
N ALA A 250 -85.00 41.59 44.93
CA ALA A 250 -85.00 42.94 45.47
C ALA A 250 -83.69 43.74 45.24
N ALA A 251 -82.69 43.25 44.47
CA ALA A 251 -81.49 44.04 44.11
C ALA A 251 -80.83 43.60 42.78
N PRO A 252 -80.27 44.53 41.99
CA PRO A 252 -79.94 44.30 40.58
C PRO A 252 -78.63 43.52 40.37
N ALA A 253 -78.59 42.78 39.25
CA ALA A 253 -77.49 41.95 38.79
C ALA A 253 -76.25 42.76 38.37
N GLY A 254 -75.06 42.24 38.71
CA GLY A 254 -73.82 42.56 38.01
C GLY A 254 -72.57 42.52 38.90
N ALA A 255 -71.63 41.62 38.59
CA ALA A 255 -70.20 41.89 38.47
C ALA A 255 -69.39 40.57 38.48
N VAL A 256 -69.22 39.95 37.30
CA VAL A 256 -67.94 39.32 37.00
C VAL A 256 -66.97 40.48 36.84
N THR A 257 -66.10 40.68 37.83
CA THR A 257 -65.20 41.83 37.93
C THR A 257 -64.24 41.87 36.75
N SER A 258 -64.18 43.02 36.06
CA SER A 258 -63.23 43.38 35.00
C SER A 258 -61.78 43.05 35.33
N VAL A 259 -61.42 43.06 36.61
CA VAL A 259 -60.11 42.68 37.16
C VAL A 259 -59.69 41.27 36.76
N ARG A 260 -60.64 40.31 36.71
CA ARG A 260 -60.33 38.91 36.38
C ARG A 260 -60.16 38.69 34.88
N ILE A 261 -60.68 39.60 34.08
CA ILE A 261 -60.49 39.63 32.62
C ILE A 261 -59.12 40.25 32.31
N GLU A 262 -58.73 41.34 32.96
CA GLU A 262 -57.40 41.93 32.82
C GLU A 262 -56.27 40.98 33.28
N GLU A 263 -56.49 40.22 34.36
CA GLU A 263 -55.53 39.21 34.85
C GLU A 263 -55.39 38.03 33.86
N LEU A 264 -56.47 37.65 33.18
CA LEU A 264 -56.43 36.65 32.12
C LEU A 264 -55.77 37.18 30.85
N GLU A 265 -56.00 38.44 30.48
CA GLU A 265 -55.35 39.06 29.31
C GLU A 265 -53.83 39.23 29.50
N THR A 266 -53.41 39.62 30.70
CA THR A 266 -51.99 39.75 31.05
C THR A 266 -51.28 38.39 31.06
N SER A 267 -51.88 37.35 31.63
CA SER A 267 -51.32 35.99 31.56
C SER A 267 -51.25 35.42 30.14
N LEU A 268 -52.23 35.76 29.28
CA LEU A 268 -52.21 35.38 27.87
C LEU A 268 -51.11 36.11 27.09
N GLN A 269 -50.89 37.40 27.37
CA GLN A 269 -49.77 38.17 26.81
C GLN A 269 -48.41 37.65 27.26
N GLU A 270 -48.24 37.28 28.54
CA GLU A 270 -47.01 36.68 29.04
C GLU A 270 -46.74 35.31 28.41
N CYS A 271 -47.76 34.47 28.26
CA CYS A 271 -47.63 33.20 27.55
C CYS A 271 -47.24 33.39 26.07
N ARG A 272 -47.81 34.39 25.39
CA ARG A 272 -47.48 34.72 24.01
C ARG A 272 -46.04 35.23 23.87
N ALA A 273 -45.58 36.09 24.78
CA ALA A 273 -44.21 36.58 24.79
C ALA A 273 -43.19 35.44 25.05
N ARG A 274 -43.50 34.52 25.98
CA ARG A 274 -42.66 33.33 26.22
C ARG A 274 -42.60 32.41 25.00
N TRP A 275 -43.70 32.29 24.27
CA TRP A 275 -43.78 31.50 23.06
C TRP A 275 -42.90 32.07 21.93
N GLU A 276 -42.98 33.37 21.70
CA GLU A 276 -42.13 34.07 20.71
C GLU A 276 -40.64 33.99 21.06
N ASP A 277 -40.28 34.08 22.36
CA ASP A 277 -38.89 33.89 22.82
C ASP A 277 -38.39 32.47 22.56
N LEU A 278 -39.22 31.45 22.79
CA LEU A 278 -38.85 30.05 22.52
C LEU A 278 -38.69 29.75 21.04
N ILE A 279 -39.54 30.32 20.17
CA ILE A 279 -39.40 30.20 18.71
C ILE A 279 -38.07 30.82 18.27
N ARG A 280 -37.77 32.04 18.72
CA ARG A 280 -36.52 32.73 18.36
C ARG A 280 -35.28 31.96 18.81
N ARG A 281 -35.30 31.34 20.00
CA ARG A 281 -34.20 30.49 20.49
C ARG A 281 -34.08 29.20 19.68
N THR A 282 -35.18 28.66 19.19
CA THR A 282 -35.19 27.47 18.33
C THR A 282 -34.54 27.78 16.98
N ASP A 283 -34.88 28.92 16.37
CA ASP A 283 -34.25 29.37 15.12
C ASP A 283 -32.74 29.61 15.30
N THR A 284 -32.37 30.26 16.41
CA THR A 284 -30.95 30.46 16.76
C THR A 284 -30.22 29.12 16.97
N ALA A 285 -30.88 28.14 17.57
CA ALA A 285 -30.30 26.80 17.76
C ALA A 285 -30.15 26.06 16.43
N ALA A 286 -31.09 26.21 15.49
CA ALA A 286 -30.97 25.63 14.14
C ALA A 286 -29.77 26.23 13.38
N GLU A 287 -29.55 27.54 13.46
CA GLU A 287 -28.36 28.18 12.87
C GLU A 287 -27.05 27.66 13.52
N VAL A 288 -27.03 27.48 14.84
CA VAL A 288 -25.89 26.88 15.56
C VAL A 288 -25.67 25.43 15.14
N SER A 289 -26.74 24.67 14.92
CA SER A 289 -26.66 23.29 14.42
C SER A 289 -25.93 23.22 13.08
N ASP A 290 -26.31 24.07 12.12
CA ASP A 290 -25.68 24.10 10.80
C ASP A 290 -24.19 24.49 10.90
N SER A 291 -23.86 25.44 11.79
CA SER A 291 -22.46 25.80 12.08
C SER A 291 -21.68 24.63 12.69
N VAL A 292 -22.27 23.88 13.60
CA VAL A 292 -21.65 22.72 14.25
C VAL A 292 -21.41 21.58 13.25
N VAL A 293 -22.34 21.35 12.31
CA VAL A 293 -22.16 20.37 11.24
C VAL A 293 -21.00 20.76 10.34
N SER A 294 -20.89 22.04 9.96
CA SER A 294 -19.73 22.53 9.19
C SER A 294 -18.42 22.36 9.95
N ASP A 295 -18.40 22.66 11.26
CA ASP A 295 -17.24 22.51 12.11
C ASP A 295 -16.79 21.04 12.27
N LEU A 296 -17.73 20.10 12.34
CA LEU A 296 -17.46 18.66 12.42
C LEU A 296 -16.76 18.16 11.15
N VAL A 297 -17.18 18.62 9.97
CA VAL A 297 -16.55 18.27 8.69
C VAL A 297 -15.12 18.81 8.62
N ASP A 298 -14.91 20.07 9.02
CA ASP A 298 -13.58 20.67 9.08
C ASP A 298 -12.67 19.97 10.11
N LEU A 299 -13.23 19.49 11.21
CA LEU A 299 -12.52 18.72 12.23
C LEU A 299 -12.00 17.38 11.71
N ILE A 300 -12.78 16.65 10.90
CA ILE A 300 -12.33 15.39 10.28
C ILE A 300 -11.09 15.66 9.42
N SER A 301 -11.15 16.67 8.55
CA SER A 301 -10.02 17.04 7.68
C SER A 301 -8.77 17.46 8.47
N ARG A 302 -8.96 18.15 9.60
CA ARG A 302 -7.85 18.54 10.50
C ARG A 302 -7.27 17.37 11.29
N VAL A 303 -8.07 16.38 11.68
CA VAL A 303 -7.58 15.17 12.37
C VAL A 303 -6.77 14.30 11.42
N GLU A 304 -7.22 14.15 10.17
CA GLU A 304 -6.49 13.39 9.14
C GLU A 304 -5.11 14.00 8.84
N SER A 305 -5.02 15.33 8.78
CA SER A 305 -3.79 16.08 8.54
C SER A 305 -2.90 16.30 9.79
N CYS A 306 -3.35 15.89 10.98
CA CYS A 306 -2.58 16.04 12.22
C CYS A 306 -1.37 15.07 12.26
N SER A 307 -0.30 15.38 12.98
CA SER A 307 0.88 14.50 13.13
C SER A 307 0.76 13.48 14.27
N LYS A 308 -0.43 13.32 14.86
CA LYS A 308 -0.67 12.37 15.97
C LYS A 308 -0.59 10.91 15.51
N GLU A 309 -0.33 10.01 16.44
CA GLU A 309 -0.27 8.56 16.19
C GLU A 309 -1.58 8.05 15.58
N GLU A 310 -1.48 7.15 14.60
CA GLU A 310 -2.61 6.56 13.87
C GLU A 310 -3.76 6.03 14.76
N PRO A 311 -3.51 5.34 15.89
CA PRO A 311 -4.61 4.91 16.78
C PRO A 311 -5.35 6.09 17.43
N ALA A 312 -4.66 7.19 17.77
CA ALA A 312 -5.30 8.36 18.35
C ALA A 312 -6.16 9.11 17.31
N LYS A 313 -5.72 9.12 16.05
CA LYS A 313 -6.52 9.65 14.93
C LYS A 313 -7.80 8.87 14.72
N GLN A 314 -7.73 7.54 14.72
CA GLN A 314 -8.92 6.69 14.56
C GLN A 314 -9.93 6.88 15.68
N VAL A 315 -9.49 7.02 16.93
CA VAL A 315 -10.38 7.33 18.05
C VAL A 315 -11.06 8.69 17.87
N LEU A 316 -10.30 9.72 17.50
CA LEU A 316 -10.85 11.06 17.27
C LEU A 316 -11.84 11.10 16.10
N VAL A 317 -11.54 10.44 14.98
CA VAL A 317 -12.46 10.32 13.84
C VAL A 317 -13.73 9.57 14.24
N SER A 318 -13.62 8.45 14.94
CA SER A 318 -14.79 7.68 15.38
C SER A 318 -15.70 8.47 16.33
N LEU A 319 -15.11 9.31 17.18
CA LEU A 319 -15.84 10.18 18.10
C LEU A 319 -16.52 11.33 17.34
N ILE A 320 -15.85 11.95 16.39
CA ILE A 320 -16.42 12.98 15.51
C ILE A 320 -17.57 12.42 14.65
N GLU A 321 -17.42 11.21 14.10
CA GLU A 321 -18.49 10.53 13.36
C GLU A 321 -19.69 10.18 14.23
N THR A 322 -19.45 9.74 15.47
CA THR A 322 -20.52 9.41 16.42
C THR A 322 -21.31 10.66 16.79
N VAL A 323 -20.60 11.77 17.04
CA VAL A 323 -21.21 13.08 17.30
C VAL A 323 -21.97 13.59 16.07
N GLY A 324 -21.42 13.44 14.86
CA GLY A 324 -22.11 13.80 13.62
C GLY A 324 -23.37 12.96 13.37
N ARG A 325 -23.36 11.66 13.68
CA ARG A 325 -24.55 10.79 13.60
C ARG A 325 -25.61 11.17 14.63
N SER A 326 -25.22 11.50 15.86
CA SER A 326 -26.17 12.00 16.87
C SER A 326 -26.80 13.33 16.44
N MET A 327 -25.99 14.24 15.87
CA MET A 327 -26.49 15.53 15.37
C MET A 327 -27.46 15.35 14.20
N THR A 328 -27.15 14.42 13.28
CA THR A 328 -28.03 14.10 12.14
C THR A 328 -29.35 13.49 12.61
N ARG A 329 -29.35 12.69 13.68
CA ARG A 329 -30.60 12.15 14.28
C ARG A 329 -31.44 13.26 14.88
N ILE A 330 -30.83 14.14 15.67
CA ILE A 330 -31.48 15.31 16.27
C ILE A 330 -32.07 16.22 15.17
N SER A 331 -31.32 16.45 14.09
CA SER A 331 -31.77 17.23 12.93
C SER A 331 -32.84 16.53 12.07
N LYS A 332 -32.95 15.20 12.12
CA LYS A 332 -33.94 14.44 11.34
C LYS A 332 -35.26 14.25 12.09
N GLU A 333 -35.21 14.06 13.41
CA GLU A 333 -36.40 14.13 14.28
C GLU A 333 -37.07 15.51 14.17
N VAL A 334 -36.27 16.55 13.92
CA VAL A 334 -36.68 17.93 13.62
C VAL A 334 -37.54 18.08 12.34
N ALA A 335 -37.39 17.21 11.35
CA ALA A 335 -38.13 17.30 10.09
C ALA A 335 -39.56 16.72 10.19
N ASP A 336 -39.86 15.96 11.24
CA ASP A 336 -41.13 15.20 11.39
C ASP A 336 -42.09 15.81 12.44
N VAL A 337 -41.69 16.88 13.13
CA VAL A 337 -42.50 17.55 14.17
C VAL A 337 -43.17 18.82 13.60
N ARG A 338 -44.48 18.93 13.82
CA ARG A 338 -45.37 20.02 13.35
C ARG A 338 -44.79 21.42 13.66
N GLU A 339 -44.97 22.36 12.74
CA GLU A 339 -44.43 23.74 12.79
C GLU A 339 -44.87 24.56 14.03
N ASP A 340 -45.85 24.09 14.79
CA ASP A 340 -46.53 24.85 15.86
C ASP A 340 -46.10 24.49 17.29
N GLU A 341 -44.97 23.81 17.54
CA GLU A 341 -44.50 23.52 18.92
C GLU A 341 -43.04 23.96 19.16
N PRO A 342 -42.74 24.70 20.25
CA PRO A 342 -41.40 25.18 20.59
C PRO A 342 -40.52 24.02 21.05
N ARG A 343 -39.33 23.94 20.45
CA ARG A 343 -38.44 22.78 20.55
C ARG A 343 -37.43 22.96 21.68
N VAL A 344 -37.92 22.93 22.92
CA VAL A 344 -37.08 23.17 24.11
C VAL A 344 -35.99 22.12 24.30
N GLU A 345 -36.30 20.85 23.97
CA GLU A 345 -35.35 19.73 24.03
C GLU A 345 -34.24 19.84 22.98
N LEU A 346 -34.56 20.43 21.82
CA LEU A 346 -33.62 20.66 20.73
C LEU A 346 -32.53 21.67 21.13
N ILE A 347 -32.92 22.75 21.80
CA ILE A 347 -32.00 23.79 22.28
C ILE A 347 -30.97 23.17 23.24
N GLY A 348 -31.42 22.33 24.17
CA GLY A 348 -30.54 21.65 25.13
C GLY A 348 -29.57 20.68 24.45
N ALA A 349 -30.06 19.88 23.50
CA ALA A 349 -29.24 18.92 22.77
C ALA A 349 -28.15 19.58 21.92
N ILE A 350 -28.48 20.67 21.22
CA ILE A 350 -27.54 21.40 20.35
C ILE A 350 -26.42 22.07 21.17
N ILE A 351 -26.76 22.63 22.34
CA ILE A 351 -25.75 23.23 23.25
C ILE A 351 -24.77 22.15 23.74
N MET A 352 -25.26 20.98 24.18
CA MET A 352 -24.39 19.89 24.62
C MET A 352 -23.47 19.40 23.49
N VAL A 353 -23.97 19.28 22.27
CA VAL A 353 -23.15 18.88 21.11
C VAL A 353 -22.09 19.94 20.80
N SER A 354 -22.43 21.23 20.86
CA SER A 354 -21.47 22.34 20.69
C SER A 354 -20.33 22.26 21.72
N GLU A 355 -20.63 21.98 22.98
CA GLU A 355 -19.61 21.86 24.04
C GLU A 355 -18.66 20.66 23.81
N ILE A 356 -19.21 19.53 23.35
CA ILE A 356 -18.42 18.34 23.00
C ILE A 356 -17.50 18.65 21.82
N VAL A 357 -18.00 19.33 20.79
CA VAL A 357 -17.19 19.74 19.63
C VAL A 357 -16.05 20.68 20.03
N ASP A 358 -16.31 21.62 20.93
CA ASP A 358 -15.27 22.51 21.47
C ASP A 358 -14.23 21.76 22.32
N ALA A 359 -14.63 20.75 23.09
CA ALA A 359 -13.70 19.89 23.83
C ALA A 359 -12.79 19.09 22.89
N ILE A 360 -13.33 18.59 21.78
CA ILE A 360 -12.56 17.90 20.72
C ILE A 360 -11.59 18.87 20.05
N LYS A 361 -12.04 20.09 19.70
CA LYS A 361 -11.17 21.15 19.13
C LYS A 361 -9.97 21.45 20.05
N ARG A 362 -10.17 21.51 21.37
CA ARG A 362 -9.07 21.72 22.34
C ARG A 362 -8.08 20.55 22.33
N THR A 363 -8.59 19.33 22.31
CA THR A 363 -7.77 18.10 22.31
C THR A 363 -6.93 17.94 21.04
N ILE A 364 -7.38 18.48 19.91
CA ILE A 364 -6.63 18.47 18.65
C ILE A 364 -5.54 19.55 18.62
N ARG A 365 -5.76 20.69 19.28
CA ARG A 365 -4.78 21.80 19.35
C ARG A 365 -3.67 21.58 20.38
N SER A 366 -3.93 20.82 21.45
CA SER A 366 -2.92 20.34 22.41
C SER A 366 -2.13 19.18 21.84
#